data_AF-A0A427YF16-F1
#
_entry.id   AF-A0A427YF16-F1
#
_cell.length_a   1.000
_cell.length_b   1.000
_cell.length_c   1.000
_cell.angle_alpha   90.00
_cell.angle_beta   90.00
_cell.angle_gamma   90.00
#
_symmetry.space_group_name_H-M   'P 1'
#
loop_
_entity.id
_entity.type
_entity.pdbx_description
1 polymer ?
#
loop_
_entity_poly.entity_id
_entity_poly.type
_entity_poly.pdbx_seq_one_letter_code
_entity_poly.pdbx_strand_id
1 'polypeptide(L)'
;MKVVTPEQAQGYRSATIAGGLKGAGLGFGIAIPAHFLLQRRAAYRAVPITLKTLGYVCLLVPLISIAAEKSGEAYDRSQWTGVGARELERSRDKEERRWEDLSSSQKVRDWAARNKWGLIAGSWAGSMAIAFAIVARTPQTFSQKLVQARMWAQGLTVGTLISSALLAGVTSEDKVIQPRVDHSWVDMLEQEGQMKKSEIAALRRAADAEYARRSQAETQRA
;
A
#
# COMPACT_ATOMS: atom_id res chain seq x y z
N MET A 1 15.70 13.58 -17.10
CA MET A 1 16.01 12.33 -16.37
C MET A 1 17.34 12.50 -15.67
N LYS A 2 17.44 12.22 -14.36
CA LYS A 2 18.72 12.23 -13.65
C LYS A 2 19.53 11.03 -14.11
N VAL A 3 20.76 11.25 -14.59
CA VAL A 3 21.67 10.15 -14.94
C VAL A 3 22.20 9.56 -13.64
N VAL A 4 21.97 8.27 -13.43
CA VAL A 4 22.38 7.56 -12.22
C VAL A 4 23.87 7.24 -12.33
N THR A 5 24.65 7.53 -11.29
CA THR A 5 26.07 7.14 -11.27
C THR A 5 26.23 5.65 -11.02
N PRO A 6 27.31 5.01 -11.49
CA PRO A 6 27.57 3.59 -11.24
C PRO A 6 27.54 3.22 -9.74
N GLU A 7 28.02 4.11 -8.88
CA GLU A 7 28.06 3.93 -7.42
C GLU A 7 26.65 3.95 -6.82
N GLN A 8 25.78 4.86 -7.29
CA GLN A 8 24.38 4.93 -6.86
C GLN A 8 23.60 3.69 -7.30
N ALA A 9 23.85 3.20 -8.51
CA ALA A 9 23.24 1.96 -8.99
C ALA A 9 23.69 0.74 -8.15
N GLN A 10 24.98 0.67 -7.80
CA GLN A 10 25.51 -0.38 -6.93
C GLN A 10 24.96 -0.30 -5.50
N GLY A 11 24.85 0.92 -4.95
CA GLY A 11 24.27 1.16 -3.63
C GLY A 11 22.80 0.74 -3.56
N TYR A 12 22.01 1.13 -4.56
CA TYR A 12 20.61 0.73 -4.69
C TYR A 12 20.47 -0.79 -4.78
N ARG A 13 21.29 -1.44 -5.62
CA ARG A 13 21.33 -2.89 -5.76
C ARG A 13 21.67 -3.58 -4.44
N SER A 14 22.67 -3.07 -3.72
CA SER A 14 23.08 -3.63 -2.43
C SER A 14 21.99 -3.49 -1.38
N ALA A 15 21.33 -2.34 -1.30
CA ALA A 15 20.20 -2.10 -0.41
C ALA A 15 19.00 -3.01 -0.73
N THR A 16 18.69 -3.18 -2.00
CA THR A 16 17.62 -4.08 -2.49
C THR A 16 17.91 -5.54 -2.11
N ILE A 17 19.14 -6.01 -2.33
CA ILE A 17 19.56 -7.37 -1.94
C ILE A 17 19.47 -7.55 -0.42
N ALA A 18 19.99 -6.59 0.35
CA ALA A 18 19.93 -6.64 1.81
C ALA A 18 18.48 -6.67 2.32
N GLY A 19 17.58 -5.89 1.69
CA GLY A 19 16.15 -5.92 1.93
C GLY A 19 15.51 -7.27 1.62
N GLY A 20 15.83 -7.85 0.46
CA GLY A 20 15.36 -9.18 0.06
C GLY A 20 15.82 -10.27 1.03
N LEU A 21 17.07 -10.22 1.51
CA LEU A 21 17.58 -11.14 2.52
C LEU A 21 16.87 -10.99 3.86
N LYS A 22 16.55 -9.77 4.29
CA LYS A 22 15.73 -9.53 5.49
C LYS A 22 14.32 -10.11 5.32
N GLY A 23 13.70 -9.90 4.14
CA GLY A 23 12.41 -10.49 3.79
C GLY A 23 12.42 -12.01 3.78
N ALA A 24 13.49 -12.62 3.25
CA ALA A 24 13.70 -14.07 3.27
C ALA A 24 13.83 -14.58 4.71
N GLY A 25 14.65 -13.91 5.54
CA GLY A 25 14.81 -14.24 6.95
C GLY A 25 13.49 -14.21 7.71
N LEU A 26 12.66 -13.18 7.50
CA LEU A 26 11.30 -13.11 8.06
C LEU A 26 10.41 -14.25 7.55
N GLY A 27 10.43 -14.51 6.24
CA GLY A 27 9.64 -15.57 5.61
C GLY A 27 9.97 -16.96 6.17
N PHE A 28 11.26 -17.30 6.26
CA PHE A 28 11.71 -18.56 6.87
C PHE A 28 11.42 -18.60 8.38
N GLY A 29 11.59 -17.48 9.08
CA GLY A 29 11.27 -17.33 10.50
C GLY A 29 9.79 -17.62 10.81
N ILE A 30 8.88 -17.41 9.86
CA ILE A 30 7.46 -17.77 9.97
C ILE A 30 7.22 -19.21 9.47
N ALA A 31 7.73 -19.54 8.27
CA ALA A 31 7.43 -20.79 7.59
C ALA A 31 7.94 -22.02 8.33
N ILE A 32 9.15 -21.98 8.89
CA ILE A 32 9.78 -23.11 9.55
C ILE A 32 9.03 -23.48 10.85
N PRO A 33 8.79 -22.54 11.80
CA PRO A 33 7.98 -22.86 12.98
C PRO A 33 6.56 -23.29 12.63
N ALA A 34 5.93 -22.63 11.65
CA ALA A 34 4.59 -23.02 11.19
C ALA A 34 4.57 -24.46 10.66
N HIS A 35 5.58 -24.87 9.89
CA HIS A 35 5.71 -26.24 9.42
C HIS A 35 5.76 -27.24 10.58
N PHE A 36 6.65 -27.02 11.57
CA PHE A 36 6.79 -27.92 12.71
C PHE A 36 5.52 -28.00 13.57
N LEU A 37 4.83 -26.87 13.76
CA LEU A 37 3.56 -26.82 14.49
C LEU A 37 2.45 -27.57 13.73
N LEU A 38 2.35 -27.37 12.41
CA LEU A 38 1.34 -28.00 11.57
C LEU A 38 1.60 -29.49 11.35
N GLN A 39 2.87 -29.93 11.33
CA GLN A 39 3.26 -31.33 11.17
C GLN A 39 2.70 -32.26 12.26
N ARG A 40 2.35 -31.69 13.43
CA ARG A 40 1.66 -32.42 14.52
C ARG A 40 0.21 -32.80 14.17
N ARG A 41 -0.40 -32.19 13.15
CA ARG A 41 -1.79 -32.42 12.73
C ARG A 41 -1.85 -33.44 11.61
N ALA A 42 -2.64 -34.51 11.78
CA ALA A 42 -2.81 -35.56 10.76
C ALA A 42 -3.28 -35.00 9.41
N ALA A 43 -4.17 -34.00 9.42
CA ALA A 43 -4.65 -33.33 8.23
C ALA A 43 -3.52 -32.70 7.40
N TYR A 44 -2.55 -32.04 8.04
CA TYR A 44 -1.43 -31.41 7.35
C TYR A 44 -0.43 -32.45 6.83
N ARG A 45 -0.23 -33.55 7.55
CA ARG A 45 0.62 -34.67 7.06
C ARG A 45 0.09 -35.26 5.76
N ALA A 46 -1.24 -35.35 5.61
CA ALA A 46 -1.90 -35.86 4.41
C ALA A 46 -1.83 -34.91 3.20
N VAL A 47 -1.43 -33.64 3.39
CA VAL A 47 -1.32 -32.67 2.28
C VAL A 47 -0.14 -33.03 1.37
N PRO A 48 -0.33 -33.10 0.03
CA PRO A 48 0.75 -33.36 -0.92
C PRO A 48 1.90 -32.36 -0.81
N ILE A 49 3.12 -32.82 -1.08
CA ILE A 49 4.33 -31.98 -1.01
C ILE A 49 4.20 -30.74 -1.91
N THR A 50 3.64 -30.88 -3.11
CA THR A 50 3.45 -29.80 -4.08
C THR A 50 2.58 -28.67 -3.53
N LEU A 51 1.53 -29.00 -2.77
CA LEU A 51 0.65 -28.00 -2.18
C LEU A 51 1.32 -27.30 -0.99
N LYS A 52 2.15 -28.03 -0.22
CA LYS A 52 2.99 -27.44 0.84
C LYS A 52 4.01 -26.47 0.26
N THR A 53 4.72 -26.86 -0.80
CA THR A 53 5.71 -26.01 -1.47
C THR A 53 5.06 -24.77 -2.08
N LEU A 54 3.89 -24.91 -2.71
CA LEU A 54 3.14 -23.76 -3.21
C LEU A 54 2.80 -22.77 -2.08
N GLY A 55 2.31 -23.29 -0.94
CA GLY A 55 2.03 -22.45 0.24
C GLY A 55 3.26 -21.68 0.73
N TYR A 56 4.44 -22.32 0.74
CA TYR A 56 5.69 -21.63 1.08
C TYR A 56 6.08 -20.58 0.05
N VAL A 57 5.98 -20.87 -1.25
CA VAL A 57 6.29 -19.89 -2.31
C VAL A 57 5.36 -18.67 -2.21
N CYS A 58 4.06 -18.90 -2.04
CA CYS A 58 3.07 -17.83 -1.85
C CYS A 58 3.33 -16.95 -0.62
N LEU A 59 4.02 -17.48 0.40
CA LEU A 59 4.42 -16.71 1.57
C LEU A 59 5.77 -16.00 1.36
N LEU A 60 6.80 -16.73 0.93
CA LEU A 60 8.17 -16.23 0.88
C LEU A 60 8.37 -15.19 -0.22
N VAL A 61 7.87 -15.45 -1.44
CA VAL A 61 8.15 -14.57 -2.58
C VAL A 61 7.64 -13.15 -2.34
N PRO A 62 6.38 -12.93 -1.92
CA PRO A 62 5.90 -11.58 -1.63
C PRO A 62 6.68 -10.88 -0.51
N LEU A 63 7.06 -11.60 0.56
CA LEU A 63 7.84 -11.02 1.66
C LEU A 63 9.23 -10.56 1.20
N ILE A 64 9.90 -11.38 0.39
CA ILE A 64 11.20 -11.03 -0.21
C ILE A 64 11.05 -9.81 -1.11
N SER A 65 10.08 -9.84 -2.04
CA SER A 65 9.86 -8.76 -3.01
C SER A 65 9.51 -7.43 -2.34
N ILE A 66 8.58 -7.42 -1.38
CA ILE A 66 8.16 -6.19 -0.69
C ILE A 66 9.33 -5.62 0.14
N ALA A 67 10.07 -6.46 0.85
CA ALA A 67 11.21 -6.00 1.67
C ALA A 67 12.38 -5.48 0.81
N ALA A 68 12.63 -6.13 -0.33
CA ALA A 68 13.61 -5.68 -1.31
C ALA A 68 13.25 -4.30 -1.87
N GLU A 69 12.01 -4.14 -2.35
CA GLU A 69 11.50 -2.89 -2.91
C GLU A 69 11.54 -1.76 -1.88
N LYS A 70 11.06 -2.01 -0.66
CA LYS A 70 11.06 -1.01 0.42
C LYS A 70 12.47 -0.57 0.80
N SER A 71 13.44 -1.46 0.75
CA SER A 71 14.84 -1.14 1.06
C SER A 71 15.51 -0.36 -0.07
N GLY A 72 15.21 -0.70 -1.33
CA GLY A 72 15.65 0.07 -2.50
C GLY A 72 15.07 1.48 -2.48
N GLU A 73 13.76 1.60 -2.28
CA GLU A 73 13.05 2.88 -2.15
C GLU A 73 13.64 3.74 -1.01
N ALA A 74 13.91 3.13 0.15
CA ALA A 74 14.53 3.83 1.27
C ALA A 74 15.94 4.34 0.94
N TYR A 75 16.74 3.55 0.22
CA TYR A 75 18.05 3.99 -0.26
C TYR A 75 17.92 5.17 -1.23
N ASP A 76 17.04 5.08 -2.23
CA ASP A 76 16.86 6.15 -3.21
C ASP A 76 16.44 7.47 -2.56
N ARG A 77 15.49 7.40 -1.62
CA ARG A 77 15.07 8.55 -0.80
C ARG A 77 16.23 9.16 0.00
N SER A 78 17.16 8.33 0.50
CA SER A 78 18.33 8.84 1.26
C SER A 78 19.33 9.61 0.39
N GLN A 79 19.29 9.39 -0.93
CA GLN A 79 20.16 10.06 -1.90
C GLN A 79 19.51 11.33 -2.49
N TRP A 80 18.27 11.64 -2.10
CA TRP A 80 17.61 12.87 -2.53
C TRP A 80 18.27 14.08 -1.86
N THR A 81 18.75 15.01 -2.68
CA THR A 81 19.40 16.25 -2.25
C THR A 81 18.78 17.44 -2.97
N GLY A 82 19.03 18.64 -2.44
CA GLY A 82 18.55 19.88 -3.05
C GLY A 82 17.13 20.27 -2.64
N VAL A 83 16.48 21.05 -3.48
CA VAL A 83 15.23 21.75 -3.18
C VAL A 83 14.05 20.79 -3.06
N GLY A 84 13.97 19.77 -3.92
CA GLY A 84 12.93 18.75 -3.85
C GLY A 84 12.94 17.96 -2.54
N ALA A 85 14.13 17.62 -2.02
CA ALA A 85 14.26 16.93 -0.74
C ALA A 85 13.77 17.81 0.44
N ARG A 86 14.08 19.11 0.41
CA ARG A 86 13.65 20.07 1.45
C ARG A 86 12.14 20.30 1.41
N GLU A 87 11.52 20.37 0.24
CA GLU A 87 10.06 20.54 0.15
C GLU A 87 9.31 19.27 0.59
N LEU A 88 9.87 18.09 0.32
CA LEU A 88 9.36 16.82 0.86
C LEU A 88 9.40 16.80 2.39
N GLU A 89 10.52 17.20 3.00
CA GLU A 89 10.66 17.28 4.45
C GLU A 89 9.70 18.31 5.05
N ARG A 90 9.61 19.50 4.44
CA ARG A 90 8.67 20.55 4.85
C ARG A 90 7.22 20.09 4.75
N SER A 91 6.87 19.36 3.68
CA SER A 91 5.54 18.79 3.50
C SER A 91 5.23 17.74 4.57
N ARG A 92 6.21 16.87 4.89
CA ARG A 92 6.10 15.92 5.99
C ARG A 92 5.87 16.62 7.33
N ASP A 93 6.65 17.66 7.64
CA ASP A 93 6.52 18.39 8.91
C ASP A 93 5.18 19.13 9.02
N LYS A 94 4.66 19.68 7.92
CA LYS A 94 3.31 20.25 7.87
C LYS A 94 2.24 19.18 8.15
N GLU A 95 2.39 17.99 7.57
CA GLU A 95 1.48 16.86 7.81
C GLU A 95 1.58 16.32 9.23
N GLU A 96 2.77 16.26 9.81
CA GLU A 96 3.02 15.84 11.20
C GLU A 96 2.34 16.80 12.18
N ARG A 97 2.52 18.12 12.02
CA ARG A 97 1.85 19.14 12.84
C ARG A 97 0.33 19.05 12.73
N ARG A 98 -0.17 18.96 11.49
CA ARG A 98 -1.61 18.76 11.24
C ARG A 98 -2.11 17.50 11.95
N TRP A 99 -1.34 16.42 11.89
CA TRP A 99 -1.67 15.16 12.54
C TRP A 99 -1.65 15.28 14.06
N GLU A 100 -0.69 15.98 14.65
CA GLU A 100 -0.62 16.24 16.10
C GLU A 100 -1.88 16.93 16.60
N ASP A 101 -2.37 17.91 15.84
CA ASP A 101 -3.59 18.69 16.13
C ASP A 101 -4.91 17.87 15.99
N LEU A 102 -4.87 16.68 15.40
CA LEU A 102 -6.05 15.83 15.27
C LEU A 102 -6.42 15.19 16.61
N SER A 103 -7.73 15.11 16.88
CA SER A 103 -8.28 14.29 17.96
C SER A 103 -8.01 12.79 17.74
N SER A 104 -8.05 11.97 18.79
CA SER A 104 -7.76 10.53 18.70
C SER A 104 -8.63 9.79 17.68
N SER A 105 -9.91 10.16 17.54
CA SER A 105 -10.80 9.58 16.53
C SER A 105 -10.40 9.98 15.11
N GLN A 106 -10.03 11.25 14.90
CA GLN A 106 -9.56 11.75 13.61
C GLN A 106 -8.22 11.11 13.22
N LYS A 107 -7.31 10.91 14.18
CA LYS A 107 -6.06 10.17 13.98
C LYS A 107 -6.33 8.78 13.44
N VAL A 108 -7.17 7.98 14.12
CA VAL A 108 -7.49 6.62 13.64
C VAL A 108 -8.05 6.63 12.21
N ARG A 109 -8.94 7.57 11.88
CA ARG A 109 -9.51 7.71 10.53
C ARG A 109 -8.45 8.09 9.48
N ASP A 110 -7.58 9.05 9.78
CA ASP A 110 -6.54 9.49 8.86
C ASP A 110 -5.44 8.41 8.68
N TRP A 111 -5.08 7.67 9.73
CA TRP A 111 -4.19 6.50 9.60
C TRP A 111 -4.83 5.40 8.73
N ALA A 112 -6.11 5.11 8.93
CA ALA A 112 -6.81 4.13 8.12
C ALA A 112 -6.91 4.56 6.65
N ALA A 113 -7.14 5.85 6.39
CA ALA A 113 -7.16 6.41 5.04
C ALA A 113 -5.79 6.30 4.35
N ARG A 114 -4.68 6.57 5.07
CA ARG A 114 -3.31 6.42 4.55
C ARG A 114 -2.90 4.97 4.30
N ASN A 115 -3.43 4.03 5.09
CA ASN A 115 -3.11 2.60 5.00
C ASN A 115 -4.23 1.77 4.36
N LYS A 116 -5.12 2.39 3.58
CA LYS A 116 -6.34 1.77 3.04
C LYS A 116 -6.08 0.42 2.34
N TRP A 117 -5.04 0.34 1.51
CA TRP A 117 -4.70 -0.87 0.76
C TRP A 117 -4.19 -1.99 1.67
N GLY A 118 -3.40 -1.65 2.68
CA GLY A 118 -2.96 -2.60 3.70
C GLY A 118 -4.12 -3.13 4.54
N LEU A 119 -5.07 -2.26 4.90
CA LEU A 119 -6.28 -2.65 5.63
C LEU A 119 -7.20 -3.54 4.79
N ILE A 120 -7.41 -3.22 3.52
CA ILE A 120 -8.19 -4.06 2.58
C ILE A 120 -7.55 -5.44 2.47
N ALA A 121 -6.23 -5.50 2.19
CA ALA A 121 -5.51 -6.76 2.07
C ALA A 121 -5.52 -7.57 3.38
N GLY A 122 -5.31 -6.91 4.51
CA GLY A 122 -5.34 -7.53 5.84
C GLY A 122 -6.73 -8.03 6.23
N SER A 123 -7.78 -7.26 5.93
CA SER A 123 -9.17 -7.66 6.15
C SER A 123 -9.55 -8.87 5.29
N TRP A 124 -9.16 -8.87 4.02
CA TRP A 124 -9.35 -10.01 3.13
C TRP A 124 -8.66 -11.27 3.67
N ALA A 125 -7.36 -11.18 4.00
CA ALA A 125 -6.61 -12.30 4.55
C ALA A 125 -7.20 -12.78 5.89
N GLY A 126 -7.59 -11.86 6.76
CA GLY A 126 -8.25 -12.15 8.04
C GLY A 126 -9.60 -12.86 7.84
N SER A 127 -10.41 -12.41 6.89
CA SER A 127 -11.69 -13.03 6.57
C SER A 127 -11.52 -14.47 6.05
N MET A 128 -10.50 -14.72 5.23
CA MET A 128 -10.16 -16.07 4.78
C MET A 128 -9.71 -16.96 5.95
N ALA A 129 -8.90 -16.44 6.86
CA ALA A 129 -8.45 -17.18 8.03
C ALA A 129 -9.62 -17.53 8.97
N ILE A 130 -10.56 -16.60 9.19
CA ILE A 130 -11.78 -16.83 9.96
C ILE A 130 -12.65 -17.89 9.29
N ALA A 131 -12.93 -17.75 7.98
CA ALA A 131 -13.72 -18.71 7.22
C ALA A 131 -13.08 -20.12 7.28
N PHE A 132 -11.77 -20.21 7.11
CA PHE A 132 -11.05 -21.48 7.26
C PHE A 132 -11.17 -22.06 8.66
N ALA A 133 -11.03 -21.25 9.71
CA ALA A 133 -11.17 -21.71 11.10
C ALA A 133 -12.58 -22.24 11.40
N ILE A 134 -13.63 -21.61 10.83
CA ILE A 134 -15.01 -22.08 10.93
C ILE A 134 -15.16 -23.44 10.23
N VAL A 135 -14.78 -23.55 8.95
CA VAL A 135 -14.90 -24.79 8.16
C VAL A 135 -14.05 -25.93 8.74
N ALA A 136 -12.88 -25.61 9.32
CA ALA A 136 -12.02 -26.60 9.96
C ALA A 136 -12.68 -27.26 11.17
N ARG A 137 -13.43 -26.48 11.98
CA ARG A 137 -14.08 -26.95 13.21
C ARG A 137 -15.39 -27.70 12.98
N THR A 138 -16.05 -27.52 11.83
CA THR A 138 -17.32 -28.20 11.54
C THR A 138 -17.12 -29.69 11.20
N PRO A 139 -17.94 -30.60 11.75
CA PRO A 139 -17.91 -32.02 11.40
C PRO A 139 -18.60 -32.23 10.04
N GLN A 140 -17.80 -32.26 8.98
CA GLN A 140 -18.25 -32.47 7.61
C GLN A 140 -17.25 -33.34 6.85
N THR A 141 -17.73 -34.02 5.80
CA THR A 141 -16.84 -34.79 4.90
C THR A 141 -15.87 -33.87 4.17
N PHE A 142 -14.74 -34.41 3.71
CA PHE A 142 -13.73 -33.63 2.96
C PHE A 142 -14.33 -32.95 1.72
N SER A 143 -15.15 -33.67 0.96
CA SER A 143 -15.82 -33.15 -0.23
C SER A 143 -16.74 -31.96 0.09
N GLN A 144 -17.48 -32.01 1.19
CA GLN A 144 -18.34 -30.91 1.63
C GLN A 144 -17.51 -29.67 2.02
N LYS A 145 -16.43 -29.85 2.79
CA LYS A 145 -15.53 -28.75 3.16
C LYS A 145 -14.90 -28.09 1.94
N LEU A 146 -14.57 -28.87 0.91
CA LEU A 146 -14.01 -28.34 -0.34
C LEU A 146 -15.02 -27.46 -1.09
N VAL A 147 -16.29 -27.88 -1.17
CA VAL A 147 -17.35 -27.06 -1.78
C VAL A 147 -17.56 -25.78 -0.97
N GLN A 148 -17.63 -25.87 0.36
CA GLN A 148 -17.75 -24.70 1.23
C GLN A 148 -16.59 -23.73 1.04
N ALA A 149 -15.35 -24.24 1.01
CA ALA A 149 -14.17 -23.40 0.83
C ALA A 149 -14.22 -22.59 -0.48
N ARG A 150 -14.74 -23.19 -1.57
CA ARG A 150 -14.93 -22.49 -2.85
C ARG A 150 -15.99 -21.40 -2.76
N MET A 151 -17.12 -21.66 -2.10
CA MET A 151 -18.17 -20.66 -1.89
C MET A 151 -17.69 -19.49 -1.04
N TRP A 152 -16.98 -19.77 0.05
CA TRP A 152 -16.33 -18.75 0.87
C TRP A 152 -15.32 -17.94 0.05
N ALA A 153 -14.44 -18.58 -0.71
CA ALA A 153 -13.45 -17.89 -1.52
C ALA A 153 -14.11 -16.91 -2.50
N GLN A 154 -15.12 -17.36 -3.24
CA GLN A 154 -15.85 -16.53 -4.19
C GLN A 154 -16.56 -15.35 -3.50
N GLY A 155 -17.29 -15.61 -2.42
CA GLY A 155 -18.00 -14.56 -1.68
C GLY A 155 -17.07 -13.53 -1.07
N LEU A 156 -15.95 -13.97 -0.48
CA LEU A 156 -14.95 -13.08 0.13
C LEU A 156 -14.24 -12.21 -0.92
N THR A 157 -13.92 -12.75 -2.10
CA THR A 157 -13.35 -11.97 -3.20
C THR A 157 -14.32 -10.90 -3.66
N VAL A 158 -15.58 -11.25 -3.92
CA VAL A 158 -16.60 -10.27 -4.33
C VAL A 158 -16.82 -9.21 -3.25
N GLY A 159 -16.94 -9.61 -1.98
CA GLY A 159 -17.09 -8.68 -0.85
C GLY A 159 -15.91 -7.73 -0.71
N THR A 160 -14.69 -8.22 -0.95
CA THR A 160 -13.47 -7.39 -0.92
C THR A 160 -13.42 -6.42 -2.09
N LEU A 161 -13.82 -6.83 -3.29
CA LEU A 161 -13.91 -5.94 -4.45
C LEU A 161 -14.93 -4.82 -4.21
N ILE A 162 -16.12 -5.15 -3.70
CA ILE A 162 -17.15 -4.17 -3.36
C ILE A 162 -16.62 -3.22 -2.28
N SER A 163 -16.02 -3.75 -1.22
CA SER A 163 -15.44 -2.93 -0.13
C SER A 163 -14.33 -2.01 -0.63
N SER A 164 -13.49 -2.49 -1.55
CA SER A 164 -12.43 -1.70 -2.19
C SER A 164 -13.01 -0.60 -3.07
N ALA A 165 -14.07 -0.88 -3.83
CA ALA A 165 -14.74 0.09 -4.68
C ALA A 165 -15.42 1.20 -3.86
N LEU A 166 -16.09 0.82 -2.76
CA LEU A 166 -16.69 1.77 -1.81
C LEU A 166 -15.62 2.67 -1.17
N LEU A 167 -14.49 2.09 -0.74
CA LEU A 167 -13.37 2.86 -0.16
C LEU A 167 -12.61 3.72 -1.19
N ALA A 168 -12.59 3.31 -2.45
CA ALA A 168 -12.04 4.08 -3.55
C ALA A 168 -12.98 5.23 -3.98
N GLY A 169 -14.20 5.29 -3.47
CA GLY A 169 -15.16 6.37 -3.74
C GLY A 169 -15.94 6.21 -5.04
N VAL A 170 -16.03 4.98 -5.60
CA VAL A 170 -16.78 4.71 -6.84
C VAL A 170 -18.29 5.03 -6.72
N THR A 171 -18.80 5.17 -5.49
CA THR A 171 -20.22 5.50 -5.19
C THR A 171 -20.42 6.89 -4.58
N SER A 172 -19.38 7.70 -4.44
CA SER A 172 -19.51 9.02 -3.80
C SER A 172 -19.82 10.10 -4.83
N GLU A 173 -21.11 10.34 -5.04
CA GLU A 173 -21.64 11.56 -5.69
C GLU A 173 -21.38 12.83 -4.82
N ASP A 174 -20.87 12.65 -3.60
CA ASP A 174 -20.61 13.73 -2.66
C ASP A 174 -19.12 13.82 -2.31
N LYS A 175 -18.51 14.92 -2.78
CA LYS A 175 -17.07 15.24 -2.76
C LYS A 175 -16.22 14.26 -3.54
N VAL A 176 -16.17 14.49 -4.86
CA VAL A 176 -15.00 14.18 -5.69
C VAL A 176 -13.77 14.40 -4.82
N ILE A 177 -13.01 13.33 -4.57
CA ILE A 177 -11.65 13.46 -4.03
C ILE A 177 -10.96 14.32 -5.06
N GLN A 178 -10.95 15.64 -4.85
CA GLN A 178 -10.29 16.55 -5.75
C GLN A 178 -8.86 16.04 -5.81
N PRO A 179 -8.36 15.60 -6.97
CA PRO A 179 -6.98 15.20 -7.06
C PRO A 179 -6.20 16.39 -6.54
N ARG A 180 -5.49 16.23 -5.41
CA ARG A 180 -4.66 17.29 -4.85
C ARG A 180 -3.72 17.66 -5.98
N VAL A 181 -3.97 18.79 -6.64
CA VAL A 181 -3.14 19.24 -7.74
C VAL A 181 -1.77 19.46 -7.13
N ASP A 182 -0.79 18.71 -7.63
CA ASP A 182 0.55 18.74 -7.08
C ASP A 182 1.22 20.05 -7.50
N HIS A 183 1.18 21.02 -6.59
CA HIS A 183 1.85 22.31 -6.75
C HIS A 183 3.27 22.31 -6.16
N SER A 184 3.83 21.15 -5.83
CA SER A 184 5.18 21.06 -5.25
C SER A 184 6.24 21.72 -6.14
N TRP A 185 6.09 21.66 -7.47
CA TRP A 185 6.97 22.37 -8.41
C TRP A 185 6.92 23.90 -8.23
N VAL A 186 5.73 24.47 -7.96
CA VAL A 186 5.59 25.91 -7.70
C VAL A 186 6.29 26.28 -6.39
N ASP A 187 6.16 25.45 -5.37
CA ASP A 187 6.80 25.66 -4.07
C ASP A 187 8.34 25.50 -4.16
N MET A 188 8.84 24.58 -5.00
CA MET A 188 10.27 24.46 -5.30
C MET A 188 10.82 25.71 -6.00
N LEU A 189 10.10 26.28 -6.95
CA LEU A 189 10.50 27.53 -7.64
C LEU A 189 10.46 28.75 -6.71
N GLU A 190 9.49 28.79 -5.80
CA GLU A 190 9.45 29.80 -4.73
C GLU A 190 10.69 29.72 -3.86
N GLN A 191 11.14 28.50 -3.53
CA GLN A 191 12.31 28.26 -2.70
C GLN A 191 13.64 28.57 -3.40
N GLU A 192 13.74 28.38 -4.72
CA GLU A 192 14.91 28.77 -5.52
C GLU A 192 15.00 30.28 -5.80
N GLY A 193 13.95 31.05 -5.50
CA GLY A 193 13.91 32.49 -5.74
C GLY A 193 13.87 32.87 -7.23
N GLN A 194 13.58 31.92 -8.12
CA GLN A 194 13.58 32.14 -9.58
C GLN A 194 12.32 32.83 -10.10
N MET A 195 11.29 33.04 -9.26
CA MET A 195 10.10 33.80 -9.63
C MET A 195 9.78 34.88 -8.62
N LYS A 196 9.29 36.02 -9.12
CA LYS A 196 8.74 37.07 -8.27
C LYS A 196 7.45 36.56 -7.61
N LYS A 197 7.20 36.92 -6.35
CA LYS A 197 5.96 36.55 -5.63
C LYS A 197 4.68 36.89 -6.42
N SER A 198 4.72 37.94 -7.24
CA SER A 198 3.63 38.33 -8.15
C SER A 198 3.36 37.32 -9.27
N GLU A 199 4.39 36.70 -9.83
CA GLU A 199 4.29 35.68 -10.88
C GLU A 199 3.76 34.37 -10.30
N ILE A 200 4.24 33.97 -9.11
CA ILE A 200 3.74 32.80 -8.39
C ILE A 200 2.24 32.96 -8.07
N ALA A 201 1.83 34.13 -7.58
CA ALA A 201 0.44 34.43 -7.30
C ALA A 201 -0.44 34.46 -8.56
N ALA A 202 0.12 34.81 -9.72
CA ALA A 202 -0.58 34.74 -11.00
C ALA A 202 -0.73 33.29 -11.47
N LEU A 203 0.30 32.46 -11.34
CA LEU A 203 0.28 31.04 -11.69
C LEU A 203 -0.70 30.24 -10.83
N ARG A 204 -0.72 30.46 -9.50
CA ARG A 204 -1.69 29.81 -8.60
C ARG A 204 -3.12 30.19 -9.00
N ARG A 205 -3.40 31.48 -9.25
CA ARG A 205 -4.72 31.94 -9.73
C ARG A 205 -5.10 31.35 -11.09
N ALA A 206 -4.14 31.21 -12.00
CA ALA A 206 -4.37 30.60 -13.31
C ALA A 206 -4.69 29.11 -13.19
N ALA A 207 -3.95 28.37 -12.36
CA ALA A 207 -4.19 26.95 -12.09
C ALA A 207 -5.55 26.72 -11.41
N ASP A 208 -5.90 27.54 -10.41
CA ASP A 208 -7.19 27.49 -9.73
C ASP A 208 -8.35 27.78 -10.70
N ALA A 209 -8.18 28.74 -11.61
CA ALA A 209 -9.17 29.08 -12.63
C ALA A 209 -9.32 27.97 -13.69
N GLU A 210 -8.21 27.34 -14.11
CA GLU A 210 -8.27 26.19 -15.02
C GLU A 210 -8.96 25.00 -14.35
N TYR A 211 -8.65 24.74 -13.08
CA TYR A 211 -9.30 23.71 -12.28
C TYR A 211 -10.81 23.95 -12.17
N ALA A 212 -11.23 25.18 -11.84
CA ALA A 212 -12.64 25.56 -11.77
C ALA A 212 -13.37 25.40 -13.11
N ARG A 213 -12.70 25.68 -14.24
CA ARG A 213 -13.28 25.45 -15.58
C ARG A 213 -13.43 23.96 -15.88
N ARG A 214 -12.42 23.14 -15.56
CA ARG A 214 -12.46 21.69 -15.79
C ARG A 214 -13.54 21.02 -14.95
N SER A 215 -13.68 21.39 -13.68
CA SER A 215 -14.74 20.85 -12.81
C SER A 215 -16.14 21.24 -13.30
N GLN A 216 -16.34 22.48 -13.76
CA GLN A 216 -17.60 22.91 -14.38
C GLN A 216 -17.90 22.14 -15.68
N ALA A 217 -16.90 21.88 -16.52
CA ALA A 217 -17.06 21.13 -17.76
C ALA A 217 -17.37 19.63 -17.53
N GLU A 218 -16.80 19.03 -16.48
CA GLU A 218 -17.13 17.66 -16.06
C GLU A 218 -18.54 17.56 -15.50
N THR A 219 -18.97 18.56 -14.72
CA THR A 219 -20.34 18.63 -14.15
C THR A 219 -21.41 18.81 -15.24
N GLN A 220 -21.10 19.43 -16.37
CA GLN A 220 -22.01 19.59 -17.51
C GLN A 220 -22.08 18.36 -18.44
N ARG A 221 -21.17 17.39 -18.29
CA ARG A 221 -21.12 16.17 -19.11
C ARG A 221 -21.72 14.95 -18.41
N ALA A 222 -21.96 15.03 -17.10
CA ALA A 222 -22.71 14.06 -16.31
C ALA A 222 -24.22 14.34 -16.42
#